data_AF-K9ZNC1-F1
#
_entry.id   AF-K9ZNC1-F1
#
_cell.length_a   1.000
_cell.length_b   1.000
_cell.length_c   1.000
_cell.angle_alpha   90.00
_cell.angle_beta   90.00
_cell.angle_gamma   90.00
#
_symmetry.space_group_name_H-M   'P 1'
#
loop_
_entity.id
_entity.type
_entity.pdbx_description
1 polymer ?
#
loop_
_entity_poly.entity_id
_entity_poly.type
_entity_poly.pdbx_seq_one_letter_code
_entity_poly.pdbx_strand_id
1 'polypeptide(L)'
;MMNNHYSIQWIEAWCMENGWTDLFIERRDNFWAFPPGGVMPEPIPVHVLRVIKEENGLTNQEMIWSMSAVVISILAIIYTFVLKCPMPLVFAFAFNAVTVAQLELEDD
;
A
#
# COMPACT_ATOMS: atom_id res chain seq x y z
N MET A 1 7.65 4.63 -10.62
CA MET A 1 6.23 4.25 -10.72
C MET A 1 5.68 4.32 -9.30
N MET A 2 4.68 5.18 -9.06
CA MET A 2 4.27 5.58 -7.71
C MET A 2 3.29 4.55 -7.10
N ASN A 3 3.45 4.19 -5.82
CA ASN A 3 2.57 3.22 -5.13
C ASN A 3 1.25 3.88 -4.70
N ASN A 4 0.13 3.30 -5.13
CA ASN A 4 -1.20 3.58 -4.58
C ASN A 4 -1.48 2.54 -3.49
N HIS A 5 -1.57 2.98 -2.23
CA HIS A 5 -1.75 2.09 -1.09
C HIS A 5 -3.19 1.70 -0.81
N TYR A 6 -4.14 2.43 -1.41
CA TYR A 6 -5.56 2.14 -1.30
C TYR A 6 -6.17 1.94 -2.69
N SER A 7 -7.01 0.91 -2.82
CA SER A 7 -7.87 0.77 -3.98
C SER A 7 -9.06 1.71 -3.86
N ILE A 8 -9.25 2.56 -4.86
CA ILE A 8 -10.40 3.47 -4.94
C ILE A 8 -11.72 2.69 -4.82
N GLN A 9 -11.77 1.49 -5.39
CA GLN A 9 -12.94 0.63 -5.38
C GLN A 9 -13.34 0.18 -3.97
N TRP A 10 -12.36 -0.03 -3.07
CA TRP A 10 -12.65 -0.42 -1.68
C TRP A 10 -13.27 0.74 -0.91
N ILE A 11 -12.77 1.95 -1.14
CA ILE A 11 -13.27 3.16 -0.51
C ILE A 11 -14.66 3.50 -1.05
N GLU A 12 -14.87 3.36 -2.36
CA GLU A 12 -16.19 3.55 -2.98
C GLU A 12 -17.22 2.55 -2.45
N ALA A 13 -16.86 1.28 -2.30
CA ALA A 13 -17.72 0.27 -1.68
C ALA A 13 -18.08 0.62 -0.24
N TRP A 14 -17.09 1.01 0.57
CA TRP A 14 -17.33 1.43 1.95
C TRP A 14 -18.22 2.69 2.01
N CYS A 15 -18.00 3.67 1.13
CA CYS A 15 -18.82 4.87 1.05
C CYS A 15 -20.28 4.53 0.75
N MET A 16 -20.55 3.67 -0.23
CA MET A 16 -21.91 3.23 -0.56
C MET A 16 -22.60 2.53 0.59
N GLU A 17 -21.88 1.69 1.35
CA GLU A 17 -22.43 0.96 2.49
C GLU A 17 -22.73 1.88 3.69
N ASN A 18 -21.93 2.94 3.88
CA ASN A 18 -22.07 3.88 4.99
C ASN A 18 -22.88 5.15 4.65
N GLY A 19 -23.47 5.22 3.45
CA GLY A 19 -24.29 6.34 2.99
C GLY A 19 -23.50 7.60 2.63
N TRP A 20 -22.19 7.46 2.37
CA TRP A 20 -21.36 8.53 1.83
C TRP A 20 -21.47 8.57 0.30
N THR A 21 -21.47 9.76 -0.28
CA THR A 21 -21.65 9.96 -1.72
C THR A 21 -20.52 10.79 -2.33
N ASP A 22 -20.40 10.74 -3.66
CA ASP A 22 -19.49 11.55 -4.46
C ASP A 22 -18.03 11.52 -3.97
N LEU A 23 -17.43 10.32 -3.97
CA LEU A 23 -16.02 10.12 -3.66
C LEU A 23 -15.15 10.82 -4.72
N PHE A 24 -14.28 11.74 -4.28
CA PHE A 24 -13.25 12.32 -5.11
C PHE A 24 -11.89 12.33 -4.42
N ILE A 25 -10.85 12.40 -5.24
CA ILE A 25 -9.46 12.25 -4.81
C ILE A 25 -8.75 13.57 -5.11
N GLU A 26 -8.28 14.24 -4.06
CA GLU A 26 -7.59 15.53 -4.20
C GLU A 26 -6.08 15.33 -4.37
N ARG A 27 -5.48 14.43 -3.57
CA ARG A 27 -4.03 14.10 -3.56
C ARG A 27 -3.80 12.66 -3.08
N ARG A 28 -2.53 12.22 -3.09
CA ARG A 28 -2.09 10.90 -2.59
C ARG A 28 -2.68 10.65 -1.20
N ASP A 29 -3.36 9.52 -1.05
CA ASP A 29 -4.01 9.05 0.19
C ASP A 29 -5.03 10.02 0.83
N ASN A 30 -5.44 11.07 0.11
CA ASN A 30 -6.44 12.03 0.56
C ASN A 30 -7.75 11.82 -0.19
N PHE A 31 -8.68 11.15 0.48
CA PHE A 31 -10.01 10.82 -0.03
C PHE A 31 -11.05 11.73 0.61
N TRP A 32 -11.88 12.32 -0.23
CA TRP A 32 -12.96 13.20 0.19
C TRP A 32 -14.28 12.65 -0.31
N ALA A 33 -15.29 12.67 0.55
CA ALA A 33 -16.64 12.25 0.20
C ALA A 33 -17.64 13.04 1.03
N PHE A 34 -18.90 13.04 0.61
CA PHE A 34 -19.98 13.68 1.35
C PHE A 34 -20.51 12.72 2.42
N PRO A 35 -20.52 13.09 3.71
CA PRO A 35 -21.14 12.29 4.74
C PRO A 35 -22.66 12.23 4.55
N PRO A 36 -23.36 11.26 5.16
CA PRO A 36 -24.81 11.12 5.01
C PRO A 36 -25.55 12.38 5.48
N GLY A 37 -26.22 13.07 4.53
CA GLY A 37 -26.92 14.33 4.79
C GLY A 37 -26.02 15.57 4.86
N GLY A 38 -24.73 15.42 4.59
CA GLY A 38 -23.77 16.52 4.48
C GLY A 38 -23.90 17.27 3.16
N VAL A 39 -23.68 18.59 3.20
CA VAL A 39 -23.67 19.48 2.02
C VAL A 39 -22.26 19.93 1.64
N MET A 40 -21.25 19.46 2.37
CA MET A 40 -19.84 19.75 2.15
C MET A 40 -19.08 18.42 2.19
N PRO A 41 -18.10 18.22 1.29
CA PRO A 41 -17.25 17.04 1.36
C PRO A 41 -16.31 17.14 2.56
N GLU A 42 -16.15 16.03 3.26
CA GLU A 42 -15.23 15.89 4.39
C GLU A 42 -14.15 14.87 4.05
N PRO A 43 -12.93 15.03 4.60
CA PRO A 43 -11.88 14.06 4.40
C PRO A 43 -12.26 12.77 5.12
N ILE A 44 -12.12 11.63 4.43
CA ILE A 44 -12.38 10.32 5.03
C ILE A 44 -11.33 10.09 6.12
N PRO A 45 -11.74 9.80 7.37
CA PRO A 45 -10.79 9.65 8.45
C PRO A 45 -9.78 8.53 8.20
N VAL A 46 -8.51 8.78 8.53
CA VAL A 46 -7.41 7.81 8.32
C VAL A 46 -7.67 6.47 9.00
N HIS A 47 -8.33 6.48 10.17
CA HIS A 47 -8.70 5.24 10.85
C HIS A 47 -9.69 4.38 10.05
N VAL A 48 -10.60 5.00 9.29
CA VAL A 48 -11.53 4.28 8.40
C VAL A 48 -10.76 3.69 7.24
N LEU A 49 -9.86 4.46 6.62
CA LEU A 49 -9.01 3.97 5.52
C LEU A 49 -8.18 2.76 5.97
N ARG A 50 -7.64 2.80 7.20
CA ARG A 50 -6.93 1.67 7.79
C ARG A 50 -7.82 0.43 7.98
N VAL A 51 -9.05 0.60 8.48
CA VAL A 51 -10.02 -0.50 8.61
C VAL A 51 -10.35 -1.10 7.24
N ILE A 52 -10.63 -0.26 6.23
CA ILE A 52 -10.89 -0.71 4.86
C ILE A 52 -9.70 -1.53 4.33
N LYS A 53 -8.46 -1.10 4.60
CA LYS A 53 -7.24 -1.82 4.19
C LYS A 53 -7.06 -3.13 4.96
N GLU A 54 -7.34 -3.16 6.27
CA GLU A 54 -7.29 -4.39 7.08
C GLU A 54 -8.32 -5.42 6.61
N GLU A 55 -9.52 -4.99 6.20
CA GLU A 55 -10.58 -5.88 5.70
C GLU A 55 -10.29 -6.42 4.30
N ASN A 56 -9.72 -5.60 3.41
CA ASN A 56 -9.48 -5.97 2.01
C ASN A 56 -8.08 -6.55 1.74
N GLY A 57 -7.14 -6.40 2.67
CA GLY A 57 -5.78 -6.93 2.58
C GLY A 57 -4.80 -6.07 1.78
N LEU A 58 -3.79 -6.72 1.17
CA LEU A 58 -2.75 -6.02 0.41
C LEU A 58 -3.27 -5.60 -0.96
N THR A 59 -2.91 -4.39 -1.40
CA THR A 59 -3.15 -3.99 -2.79
C THR A 59 -2.28 -4.82 -3.74
N ASN A 60 -2.72 -4.97 -5.01
CA ASN A 60 -1.96 -5.70 -6.04
C ASN A 60 -0.51 -5.20 -6.17
N GLN A 61 -0.29 -3.91 -5.98
CA GLN A 61 1.04 -3.31 -6.09
C GLN A 61 1.92 -3.68 -4.89
N GLU A 62 1.38 -3.61 -3.67
CA GLU A 62 2.08 -4.05 -2.45
C GLU A 62 2.37 -5.55 -2.49
N MET A 63 1.46 -6.35 -3.06
CA MET A 63 1.67 -7.78 -3.29
C MET A 63 2.83 -8.03 -4.25
N ILE A 64 2.94 -7.28 -5.36
CA ILE A 64 4.04 -7.39 -6.31
C ILE A 64 5.38 -7.00 -5.65
N TRP A 65 5.41 -5.89 -4.90
CA TRP A 65 6.62 -5.48 -4.18
C TRP A 65 7.05 -6.54 -3.16
N SER A 66 6.11 -7.05 -2.36
CA SER A 66 6.38 -8.11 -1.38
C SER A 66 6.88 -9.39 -2.06
N MET A 67 6.25 -9.80 -3.16
CA MET A 67 6.65 -10.99 -3.91
C MET A 67 8.03 -10.82 -4.55
N SER A 68 8.33 -9.63 -5.10
CA SER A 68 9.64 -9.31 -5.66
C SER A 68 10.75 -9.36 -4.60
N ALA A 69 10.49 -8.84 -3.39
CA ALA A 69 11.42 -8.89 -2.27
C ALA A 69 11.77 -10.34 -1.88
N VAL A 70 10.77 -11.22 -1.85
CA VAL A 70 10.95 -12.65 -1.59
C VAL A 70 11.78 -13.32 -2.70
N VAL A 71 11.42 -13.09 -3.97
CA VAL A 71 12.14 -13.69 -5.12
C VAL A 71 13.60 -13.23 -5.15
N ILE A 72 13.86 -11.93 -4.96
CA ILE A 72 15.22 -11.37 -4.92
C ILE A 72 16.02 -11.97 -3.76
N SER A 73 15.39 -12.14 -2.60
CA SER A 73 16.03 -12.77 -1.43
C SER A 73 16.42 -14.22 -1.71
N ILE A 74 15.55 -15.01 -2.35
CA ILE A 74 15.84 -16.40 -2.74
C ILE A 74 16.99 -16.45 -3.76
N LEU A 75 16.94 -15.61 -4.79
CA LEU A 75 18.01 -15.53 -5.79
C LEU A 75 19.35 -15.13 -5.15
N ALA A 76 19.34 -14.16 -4.24
CA ALA A 76 20.55 -13.74 -3.53
C ALA A 76 21.17 -14.88 -2.71
N ILE A 77 20.36 -15.72 -2.06
CA ILE A 77 20.84 -16.92 -1.36
C ILE A 77 21.55 -17.86 -2.35
N ILE A 78 20.89 -18.18 -3.48
CA ILE A 78 21.45 -19.07 -4.51
C ILE A 78 22.77 -18.50 -5.06
N TYR A 79 22.79 -17.22 -5.42
CA TYR A 79 24.00 -16.57 -5.94
C TYR A 79 25.12 -16.50 -4.91
N THR A 80 24.80 -16.34 -3.63
CA THR A 80 25.80 -16.37 -2.55
C THR A 80 26.50 -17.74 -2.49
N PHE A 81 25.75 -18.84 -2.68
CA PHE A 81 26.35 -20.19 -2.73
C PHE A 81 27.18 -20.43 -4.00
N VAL A 82 26.72 -19.97 -5.16
CA VAL A 82 27.41 -20.17 -6.44
C VAL A 82 28.69 -19.34 -6.51
N LEU A 83 28.62 -18.06 -6.14
CA LEU A 83 29.73 -17.10 -6.23
C LEU A 83 30.65 -17.13 -5.00
N LYS A 84 30.24 -17.83 -3.91
CA LYS A 84 30.93 -17.85 -2.61
C LYS A 84 31.29 -16.44 -2.09
N CYS A 85 30.48 -15.45 -2.43
CA CYS A 85 30.71 -14.04 -2.09
C CYS A 85 29.46 -13.50 -1.36
N PRO A 86 29.62 -12.76 -0.25
CA PRO A 86 28.48 -12.24 0.53
C PRO A 86 27.78 -11.03 -0.09
N MET A 87 28.33 -10.45 -1.17
CA MET A 87 27.80 -9.22 -1.79
C MET A 87 26.34 -9.31 -2.26
N PRO A 88 25.86 -10.41 -2.89
CA PRO A 88 24.45 -10.54 -3.28
C PRO A 88 23.49 -10.49 -2.10
N LEU A 89 23.90 -11.02 -0.93
CA LEU A 89 23.10 -11.00 0.29
C LEU A 89 22.93 -9.58 0.84
N VAL A 90 24.01 -8.78 0.83
CA VAL A 90 23.98 -7.38 1.25
C VAL A 90 23.07 -6.55 0.33
N PHE A 91 23.12 -6.82 -0.97
CA PHE A 91 22.22 -6.18 -1.94
C PHE A 91 20.75 -6.52 -1.65
N ALA A 92 20.42 -7.79 -1.40
CA ALA A 92 19.06 -8.19 -1.07
C ALA A 92 18.56 -7.53 0.23
N PHE A 93 19.43 -7.41 1.23
CA PHE A 93 19.10 -6.68 2.47
C PHE A 93 18.77 -5.21 2.19
N ALA A 94 19.62 -4.51 1.44
CA ALA A 94 19.38 -3.11 1.08
C ALA A 94 18.10 -2.94 0.24
N PHE A 95 17.85 -3.85 -0.71
CA PHE A 95 16.62 -3.87 -1.48
C PHE A 95 15.39 -4.05 -0.59
N ASN A 96 15.42 -5.01 0.34
CA ASN A 96 14.34 -5.24 1.28
C ASN A 96 14.07 -3.99 2.15
N ALA A 97 15.11 -3.32 2.64
CA ALA A 97 14.96 -2.07 3.40
C ALA A 97 14.26 -0.97 2.59
N VAL A 98 14.61 -0.81 1.31
CA VAL A 98 13.93 0.13 0.41
C VAL A 98 12.48 -0.29 0.18
N THR A 99 12.20 -1.59 -0.02
CA THR A 99 10.81 -2.04 -0.19
C THR A 99 9.95 -1.79 1.04
N VAL A 100 10.49 -1.98 2.24
CA VAL A 100 9.78 -1.68 3.50
C VAL A 100 9.48 -0.19 3.59
N ALA A 101 10.45 0.67 3.30
CA ALA A 101 10.23 2.12 3.27
C ALA A 101 9.21 2.57 2.20
N GLN A 102 8.97 1.76 1.16
CA GLN A 102 7.95 2.02 0.15
C GLN A 102 6.57 1.40 0.48
N LEU A 103 6.51 0.57 1.52
CA LEU A 103 5.31 -0.14 2.01
C LEU A 103 4.72 0.51 3.27
N GLU A 104 5.55 1.18 4.07
CA GLU A 104 5.08 1.98 5.20
C GLU A 104 4.16 3.10 4.72
N LEU A 105 2.98 3.19 5.35
CA LEU A 105 2.05 4.30 5.16
C LEU A 105 2.60 5.50 5.93
N GLU A 106 2.54 6.68 5.32
CA GLU A 106 2.84 7.95 6.01
C GLU A 106 1.70 8.19 7.02
N ASP A 107 1.92 7.77 8.27
CA ASP A 107 1.06 8.08 9.42
C ASP A 107 1.35 9.52 9.88
N ASP A 108 0.74 10.52 9.22
CA ASP A 108 0.67 11.92 9.70
C ASP A 108 -0.75 12.29 10.14
#